data_AF-A0A432GI32-F1
#
_entry.id   AF-A0A432GI32-F1
#
_cell.length_a   1.000
_cell.length_b   1.000
_cell.length_c   1.000
_cell.angle_alpha   90.00
_cell.angle_beta   90.00
_cell.angle_gamma   90.00
#
_symmetry.space_group_name_H-M   'P 1'
#
loop_
_entity.id
_entity.type
_entity.pdbx_description
1 polymer ?
#
loop_
_entity_poly.entity_id
_entity_poly.type
_entity_poly.pdbx_seq_one_letter_code
_entity_poly.pdbx_strand_id
1 'polypeptide(L)' 'KGDPDAPLSPTEFKEKATMLFRFGGVSEPEAWVERILELDRVSSFRDSELIDLLDVSANGSMGKSSKI' A
#
# COMPACT_ATOMS: atom_id res chain seq x y z
N LYS A 1 -2.01 24.75 -23.81
CA LYS A 1 -2.77 23.53 -24.18
C LYS A 1 -1.79 22.37 -24.02
N GLY A 2 -2.01 21.50 -23.03
CA GLY A 2 -0.99 20.56 -22.53
C GLY A 2 -0.72 19.39 -23.46
N ASP A 3 0.47 18.80 -23.30
CA ASP A 3 0.89 17.57 -23.96
C ASP A 3 -0.02 16.41 -23.52
N PRO A 4 -0.73 15.74 -24.43
CA PRO A 4 -1.59 14.60 -24.10
C PRO A 4 -0.80 13.40 -23.57
N ASP A 5 0.49 13.32 -23.86
CA ASP A 5 1.37 12.23 -23.45
C ASP A 5 2.14 12.53 -22.17
N ALA A 6 1.96 13.73 -21.60
CA ALA A 6 2.60 14.08 -20.33
C ALA A 6 2.06 13.16 -19.20
N PRO A 7 2.95 12.51 -18.44
CA PRO A 7 2.53 11.67 -17.32
C PRO A 7 1.82 12.54 -16.28
N LEU A 8 0.66 12.07 -15.83
CA LEU A 8 -0.10 12.72 -14.76
C LEU A 8 0.58 12.46 -13.43
N SER A 9 0.65 13.48 -12.58
CA SER A 9 0.96 13.24 -11.18
C SER A 9 -0.14 12.38 -10.54
N PRO A 10 0.17 11.62 -9.47
CA PRO A 10 -0.84 10.82 -8.77
C PRO A 10 -2.06 11.63 -8.32
N THR A 11 -1.86 12.89 -7.93
CA THR A 11 -2.94 13.81 -7.53
C THR A 11 -3.83 14.19 -8.71
N GLU A 12 -3.23 14.60 -9.83
CA GLU A 12 -3.98 14.95 -11.04
C GLU A 12 -4.74 13.75 -11.62
N PHE A 13 -4.16 12.55 -11.52
CA PHE A 13 -4.82 11.33 -11.93
C PHE A 13 -6.09 11.07 -11.09
N LYS A 14 -5.97 11.16 -9.75
CA LYS A 14 -7.11 11.01 -8.83
C LYS A 14 -8.23 12.01 -9.15
N GLU A 15 -7.89 13.28 -9.30
CA GLU A 15 -8.87 14.34 -9.57
C GLU A 15 -9.62 14.09 -10.89
N LYS A 16 -8.90 13.72 -11.95
CA LYS A 16 -9.50 13.42 -13.25
C LYS A 16 -10.34 12.15 -13.22
N ALA A 17 -9.89 11.09 -12.56
CA ALA A 17 -10.65 9.85 -12.41
C ALA A 17 -11.95 10.07 -11.64
N THR A 18 -11.91 10.79 -10.52
CA THR A 18 -13.09 11.16 -9.73
C THR A 18 -14.06 11.99 -10.56
N MET A 19 -13.57 12.95 -11.34
CA MET A 19 -14.40 13.76 -12.24
C MET A 19 -15.15 12.90 -13.27
N LEU A 20 -14.47 11.92 -13.88
CA LEU A 20 -15.08 11.00 -14.84
C LEU A 20 -16.16 10.12 -14.20
N PHE A 21 -15.91 9.59 -13.00
CA PHE A 21 -16.91 8.80 -12.27
C PHE A 21 -18.13 9.61 -11.86
N ARG A 22 -17.93 10.86 -11.39
CA ARG A 22 -19.03 11.78 -11.12
C ARG A 22 -19.86 12.05 -12.37
N PHE A 23 -19.22 12.30 -13.51
CA PHE A 23 -19.90 12.50 -14.78
C PHE A 23 -20.69 11.27 -15.22
N GLY A 24 -20.16 10.07 -14.98
CA GLY A 24 -20.83 8.80 -15.26
C GLY A 24 -21.95 8.42 -14.27
N GLY A 25 -22.20 9.23 -13.23
CA GLY A 25 -23.23 8.94 -12.23
C GLY A 25 -22.87 7.86 -11.22
N VAL A 26 -21.58 7.55 -11.05
CA VAL A 26 -21.09 6.59 -10.05
C VAL A 26 -21.29 7.18 -8.65
N SER A 27 -21.90 6.42 -7.77
CA SER A 27 -22.02 6.77 -6.35
C SER A 27 -20.69 6.50 -5.63
N GLU A 28 -20.31 7.38 -4.70
CA GLU A 28 -19.05 7.32 -3.94
C GLU A 28 -17.79 7.23 -4.84
N PRO A 29 -17.62 8.18 -5.78
CA PRO A 29 -16.58 8.09 -6.80
C PRO A 29 -15.15 8.10 -6.22
N GLU A 30 -14.91 8.81 -5.11
CA GLU A 30 -13.62 8.83 -4.43
C GLU A 30 -13.24 7.45 -3.88
N ALA A 31 -14.17 6.76 -3.24
CA ALA A 31 -13.94 5.42 -2.70
C ALA A 31 -13.68 4.39 -3.80
N TRP A 32 -14.32 4.55 -4.97
CA TRP A 32 -14.03 3.72 -6.15
C TRP A 32 -12.64 3.99 -6.72
N VAL A 33 -12.23 5.26 -6.85
CA VAL A 33 -10.88 5.61 -7.29
C VAL A 33 -9.82 5.04 -6.35
N GLU A 34 -10.02 5.16 -5.04
CA GLU A 34 -9.09 4.64 -4.04
C GLU A 34 -8.96 3.11 -4.06
N ARG A 35 -10.08 2.39 -4.24
CA ARG A 35 -10.07 0.93 -4.38
C ARG A 35 -9.40 0.46 -5.66
N ILE A 36 -9.68 1.09 -6.80
CA ILE A 36 -9.11 0.72 -8.10
C ILE A 36 -7.61 0.96 -8.14
N LEU A 37 -7.17 2.04 -7.51
CA LEU A 37 -5.74 2.35 -7.39
C LEU A 37 -5.04 1.54 -6.29
N GLU A 38 -5.74 0.61 -5.63
CA GLU A 38 -5.24 -0.16 -4.50
C GLU A 38 -4.59 0.71 -3.41
N LEU A 39 -5.03 1.97 -3.28
CA LEU A 39 -4.48 2.90 -2.29
C LEU A 39 -4.84 2.51 -0.87
N ASP A 40 -5.91 1.72 -0.73
CA ASP A 40 -6.34 1.07 0.50
C ASP A 40 -5.53 -0.21 0.81
N ARG A 41 -4.63 -0.64 -0.09
CA ARG A 41 -3.70 -1.77 0.09
C ARG A 41 -2.27 -1.32 0.36
N VAL A 42 -2.11 -0.26 1.16
CA VAL A 42 -1.09 -0.39 2.20
C VAL A 42 -1.73 -1.26 3.27
N SER A 43 -1.74 -2.59 3.07
CA SER A 43 -1.66 -3.45 4.26
C SER A 43 -0.38 -2.97 4.92
N SER A 44 -0.51 -2.18 5.99
CA SER A 44 0.65 -1.73 6.72
C SER A 44 1.29 -3.00 7.23
N PHE A 45 2.31 -3.48 6.52
CA PHE A 45 3.11 -4.56 7.04
C PHE A 45 3.73 -3.96 8.29
N ARG A 46 3.27 -4.38 9.47
CA ARG A 46 3.89 -3.89 10.70
C ARG A 46 5.29 -4.48 10.71
N ASP A 47 6.29 -3.70 11.13
CA ASP A 47 7.67 -4.21 11.20
C ASP A 47 7.76 -5.50 12.04
N SER A 48 6.86 -5.67 13.02
CA SER A 48 6.68 -6.92 13.77
C SER A 48 6.27 -8.11 12.91
N GLU A 49 5.36 -7.92 11.96
CA GLU A 49 4.90 -8.97 11.03
C GLU A 49 6.02 -9.34 10.05
N LEU A 50 6.93 -8.41 9.72
CA LEU A 50 8.12 -8.70 8.89
C LEU A 50 9.14 -9.55 9.64
N ILE A 51 9.36 -9.27 10.93
CA ILE A 51 10.25 -10.04 11.79
C ILE A 51 9.71 -11.47 11.98
N ASP A 52 8.40 -11.60 12.19
CA ASP A 52 7.72 -12.89 12.33
C ASP A 52 7.74 -13.68 11.00
N LEU A 53 7.52 -13.02 9.86
CA LEU A 53 7.57 -13.64 8.54
C LEU A 53 8.97 -14.14 8.18
N LEU A 54 10.01 -13.40 8.57
CA LEU A 54 11.40 -13.76 8.28
C LEU A 54 11.98 -14.77 9.29
N ASP A 55 11.18 -15.25 10.26
CA ASP A 55 11.59 -16.12 11.38
C ASP A 55 12.96 -15.71 11.96
N VAL A 56 13.18 -14.40 12.10
CA VAL A 56 14.37 -13.86 12.75
C VAL A 56 14.08 -13.74 14.25
N SER A 57 13.43 -14.74 14.84
CA SER A 57 13.52 -14.90 16.28
C SER A 57 14.95 -15.32 16.56
N ALA A 58 15.70 -14.40 17.15
CA ALA A 58 17.10 -14.60 17.48
C ALA A 58 17.26 -15.95 18.19
N ASN A 59 17.83 -16.94 17.49
CA ASN A 59 18.22 -18.22 18.06
C ASN A 59 19.50 -18.03 18.90
N GLY A 60 19.39 -17.14 19.90
CA GLY A 60 20.45 -16.58 20.70
C GLY A 60 20.13 -16.60 22.19
N SER A 61 19.45 -17.64 22.66
CA SER A 61 19.59 -18.14 24.03
C SER A 61 19.12 -19.59 24.01
N MET A 62 19.88 -20.57 24.48
CA MET A 62 20.19 -20.77 25.90
C MET A 62 21.29 -21.84 25.96
N GLY A 63 22.40 -21.61 26.64
CA GLY A 63 22.50 -22.12 28.00
C GLY A 63 23.88 -22.73 28.23
N LYS A 64 24.46 -22.40 29.37
CA LYS A 64 25.67 -23.01 29.91
C LYS A 64 25.45 -24.51 30.08
N SER A 65 26.32 -25.35 29.49
CA SER A 65 26.80 -26.61 30.07
C SER A 65 27.74 -27.32 29.09
N SER A 66 29.04 -27.18 29.33
CA SER A 66 29.95 -28.30 29.13
C SER A 66 30.46 -28.69 30.51
N LYS A 67 30.09 -29.88 30.93
CA LYS A 67 30.52 -30.56 32.16
C LYS A 67 31.52 -31.63 31.73
N ILE A 68 32.77 -31.53 32.15
CA ILE A 68 33.57 -32.56 32.86
C ILE A 68 34.74 -31.85 33.54
#